data_AF-A0A934HCM9-F1
#
_entry.id   AF-A0A934HCM9-F1
#
_cell.length_a   1.000
_cell.length_b   1.000
_cell.length_c   1.000
_cell.angle_alpha   90.00
_cell.angle_beta   90.00
_cell.angle_gamma   90.00
#
_symmetry.space_group_name_H-M   'P 1'
#
loop_
_entity.id
_entity.type
_entity.pdbx_description
1 polymer ?
#
loop_
_entity_poly.entity_id
_entity_poly.type
_entity_poly.pdbx_seq_one_letter_code
_entity_poly.pdbx_strand_id
1 'polypeptide(L)'
;MTVAQPIMLLDEITDFLASSPTPQEIADFRPSAVLERRALDLLQRNRENRLSLEERSEMEEFMRMDHFMTLLKAKARLKLAG
;
A
#
# COMPACT_ATOMS: atom_id res chain seq x y z
N MET A 1 -17.21 7.57 18.35
CA MET A 1 -15.80 8.00 18.19
C MET A 1 -14.99 6.74 17.94
N THR A 2 -14.71 6.42 16.68
CA THR A 2 -13.85 5.29 16.30
C THR A 2 -12.55 5.86 15.77
N VAL A 3 -11.49 5.61 16.53
CA VAL A 3 -10.13 6.09 16.31
C VAL A 3 -9.45 5.15 15.30
N ALA A 4 -8.63 5.73 14.42
CA ALA A 4 -7.53 5.11 13.65
C ALA A 4 -7.80 3.80 12.88
N GLN A 5 -7.80 3.85 11.54
CA GLN A 5 -7.37 2.68 10.75
C GLN A 5 -6.29 3.00 9.71
N PRO A 6 -5.06 3.32 10.14
CA PRO A 6 -3.86 3.32 9.30
C PRO A 6 -3.27 1.92 9.08
N ILE A 7 -3.98 0.82 9.46
CA ILE A 7 -3.43 -0.55 9.52
C ILE A 7 -3.83 -1.42 8.30
N MET A 8 -4.73 -0.96 7.42
CA MET A 8 -5.26 -1.82 6.34
C MET A 8 -4.24 -2.21 5.25
N LEU A 9 -3.33 -1.31 4.84
CA LEU A 9 -2.39 -1.64 3.75
C LEU A 9 -1.27 -2.58 4.20
N LEU A 10 -0.75 -2.38 5.42
CA LEU A 10 0.25 -3.28 5.97
C LEU A 10 -0.35 -4.67 6.18
N ASP A 11 -1.55 -4.75 6.77
CA ASP A 11 -2.26 -6.01 6.97
C ASP A 11 -2.49 -6.73 5.64
N GLU A 12 -3.00 -6.04 4.61
CA GLU A 12 -3.26 -6.63 3.30
C GLU A 12 -1.97 -7.15 2.63
N ILE A 13 -0.87 -6.40 2.74
CA ILE A 13 0.45 -6.85 2.26
C ILE A 13 0.93 -8.06 3.06
N THR A 14 0.81 -8.05 4.39
CA THR A 14 1.30 -9.17 5.21
C THR A 14 0.48 -10.43 5.02
N ASP A 15 -0.85 -10.33 4.88
CA ASP A 15 -1.74 -11.44 4.56
C ASP A 15 -1.42 -12.02 3.19
N PHE A 16 -1.21 -11.14 2.20
CA PHE A 16 -0.77 -11.55 0.86
C PHE A 16 0.58 -12.27 0.89
N LEU A 17 1.55 -11.80 1.68
CA LEU A 17 2.85 -12.48 1.80
C LEU A 17 2.77 -13.79 2.59
N ALA A 18 1.91 -13.85 3.62
CA ALA A 18 1.68 -15.05 4.41
C ALA A 18 1.06 -16.19 3.58
N SER A 19 0.31 -15.87 2.53
CA SER A 19 -0.21 -16.89 1.59
C SER A 19 0.86 -17.49 0.68
N SER A 20 2.15 -17.14 0.85
CA SER A 20 3.28 -17.63 0.05
C SER A 20 3.09 -17.44 -1.47
N PRO A 21 2.90 -16.20 -1.94
CA PRO A 21 2.57 -15.90 -3.32
C PRO A 21 3.77 -16.21 -4.24
N THR A 22 3.46 -16.59 -5.47
CA THR A 22 4.44 -16.79 -6.53
C THR A 22 5.10 -15.47 -6.94
N PRO A 23 6.31 -15.49 -7.54
CA PRO A 23 6.92 -14.27 -8.09
C PRO A 23 6.02 -13.54 -9.10
N GLN A 24 5.18 -14.26 -9.84
CA GLN A 24 4.21 -13.64 -10.75
C GLN A 24 3.12 -12.89 -10.00
N GLU A 25 2.49 -13.52 -9.00
CA GLU A 25 1.49 -12.86 -8.17
C GLU A 25 2.06 -11.64 -7.43
N ILE A 26 3.30 -11.73 -6.96
CA ILE A 26 4.00 -10.58 -6.36
C ILE A 26 4.16 -9.45 -7.38
N ALA A 27 4.59 -9.75 -8.60
CA ALA A 27 4.80 -8.76 -9.66
C ALA A 27 3.49 -8.06 -10.07
N ASP A 28 2.38 -8.78 -10.01
CA ASP A 28 1.04 -8.35 -10.41
C ASP A 28 0.21 -7.78 -9.25
N PHE A 29 0.71 -7.86 -8.01
CA PHE A 29 0.01 -7.38 -6.82
C PHE A 29 -0.56 -5.97 -7.00
N ARG A 30 -1.82 -5.79 -6.62
CA ARG A 30 -2.50 -4.51 -6.52
C ARG A 30 -3.23 -4.44 -5.17
N PRO A 31 -3.15 -3.31 -4.46
CA PRO A 31 -4.00 -3.10 -3.29
C PRO A 31 -5.47 -3.21 -3.65
N SER A 32 -6.30 -3.54 -2.67
CA SER A 32 -7.75 -3.56 -2.81
C SER A 32 -8.32 -2.22 -3.26
N ALA A 33 -9.46 -2.25 -3.94
CA ALA A 33 -10.14 -1.04 -4.43
C ALA A 33 -10.49 -0.06 -3.29
N VAL A 34 -10.67 -0.56 -2.07
CA VAL A 34 -10.91 0.25 -0.87
C VAL A 34 -9.67 1.06 -0.52
N LEU A 35 -8.49 0.42 -0.49
CA LEU A 35 -7.21 1.08 -0.23
C LEU A 35 -6.83 2.05 -1.35
N GLU A 36 -7.05 1.68 -2.60
CA GLU A 36 -6.80 2.56 -3.75
C GLU A 36 -7.65 3.82 -3.66
N ARG A 37 -8.94 3.69 -3.35
CA ARG A 37 -9.84 4.83 -3.14
C ARG A 37 -9.42 5.69 -1.95
N ARG A 38 -8.96 5.09 -0.86
CA ARG A 38 -8.48 5.81 0.32
C ARG A 38 -7.21 6.60 0.01
N ALA A 39 -6.26 6.01 -0.70
CA ALA A 39 -5.06 6.71 -1.14
C ALA A 39 -5.39 7.93 -2.03
N LEU A 40 -6.37 7.78 -2.94
CA LEU A 40 -6.85 8.90 -3.76
C LEU A 40 -7.50 10.03 -2.93
N ASP A 41 -8.31 9.69 -1.93
CA ASP A 41 -8.92 10.67 -1.00
C ASP A 41 -7.84 11.43 -0.20
N LEU A 42 -6.85 10.72 0.33
CA LEU A 42 -5.71 11.33 1.03
C LEU A 42 -4.91 12.26 0.11
N LEU A 43 -4.66 11.86 -1.13
CA LEU A 43 -3.99 12.70 -2.13
C LEU A 43 -4.79 13.95 -2.46
N GLN A 44 -6.11 13.85 -2.58
CA GLN A 44 -6.97 15.01 -2.81
C GLN A 44 -6.93 15.98 -1.61
N ARG A 45 -7.07 15.46 -0.39
CA ARG A 45 -6.99 16.26 0.85
C ARG A 45 -5.62 16.91 1.04
N ASN A 46 -4.55 16.22 0.63
CA ASN A 46 -3.20 16.77 0.62
C ASN A 46 -3.12 18.01 -0.28
N ARG A 47 -3.63 17.92 -1.51
CA ARG A 47 -3.66 19.04 -2.47
C ARG A 47 -4.46 20.24 -1.95
N GLU A 48 -5.52 19.99 -1.20
CA GLU A 48 -6.35 21.02 -0.59
C GLU A 48 -5.75 21.61 0.71
N ASN A 49 -4.57 21.12 1.16
CA ASN A 49 -3.97 21.44 2.46
C ASN A 49 -4.91 21.15 3.65
N ARG A 50 -5.77 20.14 3.52
CA ARG A 50 -6.80 19.76 4.50
C ARG A 50 -6.49 18.46 5.25
N LEU A 51 -5.26 17.94 5.11
CA LEU A 51 -4.85 16.75 5.86
C LEU A 51 -4.81 17.04 7.35
N SER A 52 -5.50 16.22 8.12
CA SER A 52 -5.26 16.13 9.56
C SER A 52 -3.88 15.54 9.84
N LEU A 53 -3.41 15.65 11.09
CA LEU A 53 -2.16 15.00 11.51
C LEU A 53 -2.23 13.47 11.37
N GLU A 54 -3.41 12.89 11.61
CA GLU A 54 -3.66 11.46 11.49
C GLU A 54 -3.63 11.02 10.03
N GLU A 55 -4.27 11.78 9.15
CA GLU A 55 -4.28 11.52 7.71
C GLU A 55 -2.89 11.70 7.08
N ARG A 56 -2.07 12.60 7.63
CA ARG A 56 -0.67 12.74 7.21
C ARG A 56 0.15 11.49 7.57
N SER A 57 0.00 10.98 8.79
CA SER A 57 0.65 9.73 9.22
C SER A 57 0.20 8.54 8.36
N GLU A 58 -1.10 8.47 8.05
CA GLU A 58 -1.66 7.46 7.14
C GLU A 58 -1.04 7.56 5.73
N MET A 59 -0.94 8.77 5.18
CA MET A 59 -0.32 9.01 3.89
C MET A 59 1.17 8.62 3.87
N GLU A 60 1.91 8.90 4.95
CA GLU A 60 3.30 8.47 5.10
C GLU A 60 3.44 6.95 5.10
N GLU A 61 2.52 6.23 5.74
CA GLU A 61 2.48 4.77 5.73
C GLU A 61 2.20 4.22 4.32
N PHE A 62 1.21 4.80 3.62
CA PHE A 62 0.93 4.46 2.22
C PHE A 62 2.17 4.59 1.34
N MET A 63 2.91 5.70 1.45
CA MET A 63 4.14 5.89 0.68
C MET A 63 5.22 4.87 1.04
N ARG A 64 5.37 4.52 2.32
CA ARG A 64 6.36 3.55 2.78
C ARG A 64 6.06 2.15 2.22
N MET A 65 4.81 1.75 2.25
CA MET A 65 4.35 0.46 1.74
C MET A 65 4.39 0.38 0.22
N ASP A 66 4.05 1.45 -0.49
CA ASP A 66 4.17 1.52 -1.95
C ASP A 66 5.64 1.37 -2.39
N HIS A 67 6.56 2.04 -1.71
CA HIS A 67 7.99 1.90 -1.97
C HIS A 67 8.48 0.46 -1.72
N PHE A 68 8.06 -0.15 -0.61
CA PHE A 68 8.36 -1.55 -0.30
C PHE A 68 7.85 -2.50 -1.40
N MET A 69 6.59 -2.38 -1.80
CA MET A 69 6.00 -3.22 -2.85
C MET A 69 6.64 -2.99 -4.21
N THR A 70 7.07 -1.75 -4.51
CA THR A 70 7.82 -1.45 -5.74
C THR A 70 9.13 -2.24 -5.81
N LEU A 71 9.90 -2.24 -4.72
CA LEU A 71 11.14 -3.02 -4.64
C LEU A 71 10.87 -4.53 -4.72
N LEU A 72 9.83 -5.00 -4.05
CA LEU A 72 9.47 -6.42 -4.04
C LEU A 72 9.06 -6.88 -5.45
N LYS A 73 8.22 -6.11 -6.15
CA LYS A 73 7.83 -6.36 -7.55
C LYS A 73 9.04 -6.39 -8.48
N ALA A 74 9.99 -5.46 -8.30
CA ALA A 74 11.21 -5.44 -9.10
C ALA A 74 12.03 -6.73 -8.92
N LYS A 75 12.22 -7.18 -7.68
CA LYS A 75 12.90 -8.46 -7.39
C LYS A 75 12.16 -9.67 -7.94
N ALA A 76 10.83 -9.66 -7.88
CA ALA A 76 10.01 -10.74 -8.42
C ALA A 76 10.14 -10.84 -9.94
N ARG A 77 10.12 -9.70 -10.66
CA ARG A 77 10.37 -9.66 -12.10
C ARG A 77 11.76 -10.14 -12.48
N LEU A 78 12.78 -9.79 -11.69
CA LEU A 78 14.14 -10.32 -11.91
C LEU A 78 14.19 -11.84 -11.78
N LYS A 79 13.45 -12.43 -10.84
CA LYS A 79 13.34 -13.90 -10.71
C LYS A 79 12.57 -14.56 -11.86
N LEU A 80 11.65 -13.86 -12.51
CA LEU A 80 10.90 -14.37 -13.66
C LEU A 80 11.69 -14.28 -14.98
N ALA A 81 12.67 -13.38 -15.04
CA ALA A 81 13.50 -13.14 -16.22
C ALA A 81 14.77 -14.02 -16.27
N GLY A 82 15.05 -14.79 -15.23
CA GLY A 82 16.19 -15.71 -15.14
C GLY A 82 15.72 -17.16 -15.03
#